data_AF-A0A429UGY7-F1
#
_entry.id   AF-A0A429UGY7-F1
#
_cell.length_a   1.000
_cell.length_b   1.000
_cell.length_c   1.000
_cell.angle_alpha   90.00
_cell.angle_beta   90.00
_cell.angle_gamma   90.00
#
_symmetry.space_group_name_H-M   'P 1'
#
loop_
_entity.id
_entity.type
_entity.pdbx_description
1 polymer ?
#
loop_
_entity_poly.entity_id
_entity_poly.type
_entity_poly.pdbx_seq_one_letter_code
_entity_poly.pdbx_strand_id
1 'polypeptide(L)' 'MGKHEPEPKLTAGEKAKVTYYVARMCKRSIAGEDVHQADLKRKVDRVIENARKRGTKNRSK' A
#
# COMPACT_ATOMS: atom_id res chain seq x y z
N MET A 1 -17.22 -18.13 -5.32
CA MET A 1 -16.20 -17.18 -5.82
C MET A 1 -16.23 -15.95 -4.93
N GLY A 2 -15.15 -15.67 -4.20
CA GLY A 2 -15.10 -14.58 -3.22
C GLY A 2 -15.35 -13.23 -3.88
N LYS A 3 -16.16 -12.39 -3.23
CA LYS A 3 -16.45 -11.03 -3.68
C LYS A 3 -15.12 -10.29 -3.87
N HIS A 4 -14.75 -9.96 -5.11
CA HIS A 4 -13.67 -9.02 -5.37
C HIS A 4 -14.18 -7.66 -4.88
N GLU A 5 -13.84 -7.30 -3.63
CA GLU A 5 -13.94 -5.93 -3.18
C GLU A 5 -13.17 -5.07 -4.21
N PRO A 6 -13.80 -4.05 -4.80
CA PRO A 6 -13.12 -3.21 -5.78
C PRO A 6 -11.85 -2.65 -5.16
N GLU A 7 -10.73 -2.75 -5.89
CA GLU A 7 -9.46 -2.24 -5.39
C GLU A 7 -9.62 -0.77 -4.99
N PRO A 8 -9.11 -0.37 -3.80
CA PRO A 8 -9.28 0.98 -3.32
C PRO A 8 -8.56 1.96 -4.23
N LYS A 9 -9.31 2.91 -4.82
CA LYS A 9 -8.71 3.98 -5.64
C LYS A 9 -7.80 4.85 -4.79
N LEU A 10 -6.49 4.79 -5.04
CA LEU A 10 -5.50 5.64 -4.36
C LEU A 10 -5.56 7.09 -4.88
N THR A 11 -5.46 8.05 -3.95
CA THR A 11 -5.21 9.46 -4.26
C THR A 11 -3.77 9.68 -4.76
N ALA A 12 -3.48 10.84 -5.35
CA ALA A 12 -2.13 11.17 -5.82
C ALA A 12 -1.07 11.08 -4.70
N GLY A 13 -1.41 11.56 -3.49
CA GLY A 13 -0.51 11.48 -2.33
C GLY A 13 -0.29 10.05 -1.82
N GLU A 14 -1.34 9.21 -1.87
CA GLU A 14 -1.22 7.79 -1.52
C GLU A 14 -0.36 7.03 -2.54
N LYS A 15 -0.53 7.30 -3.84
CA LYS A 15 0.33 6.75 -4.90
C LYS A 15 1.80 7.12 -4.68
N ALA A 16 2.09 8.39 -4.40
CA ALA A 16 3.46 8.84 -4.13
C ALA A 16 4.10 8.08 -2.95
N LYS A 17 3.34 7.87 -1.86
CA LYS A 17 3.82 7.09 -0.70
C LYS A 17 4.10 5.63 -1.06
N VAL A 18 3.19 4.98 -1.78
CA VAL A 18 3.39 3.58 -2.24
C VAL A 18 4.63 3.49 -3.12
N THR A 19 4.76 4.35 -4.13
CA THR A 19 5.93 4.38 -5.02
C THR A 19 7.23 4.57 -4.23
N TYR A 20 7.24 5.48 -3.25
CA TYR A 20 8.41 5.70 -2.41
C TYR A 20 8.79 4.46 -1.57
N TYR A 21 7.81 3.77 -0.97
CA TYR A 21 8.09 2.56 -0.19
C TYR A 21 8.53 1.39 -1.07
N VAL A 22 7.93 1.23 -2.24
CA VAL A 22 8.33 0.21 -3.22
C VAL A 22 9.74 0.47 -3.72
N ALA A 23 10.09 1.70 -4.09
CA ALA A 23 11.45 2.05 -4.51
C ALA A 23 12.48 1.73 -3.42
N ARG A 24 12.14 1.95 -2.14
CA ARG A 24 13.00 1.57 -1.01
C ARG A 24 13.11 0.05 -0.83
N MET A 25 12.04 -0.70 -1.07
CA MET A 25 12.10 -2.17 -1.08
C MET A 25 13.02 -2.66 -2.18
N CYS A 26 12.89 -2.15 -3.41
CA CYS A 26 13.79 -2.48 -4.52
C CYS A 26 15.25 -2.17 -4.17
N LYS A 27 15.51 -1.00 -3.58
CA LYS A 27 16.87 -0.63 -3.14
C LYS A 27 17.41 -1.61 -2.08
N ARG A 28 16.56 -2.07 -1.16
CA ARG A 28 16.94 -3.07 -0.14
C ARG A 28 17.14 -4.46 -0.73
N SER A 29 16.36 -4.87 -1.73
CA SER A 29 16.53 -6.14 -2.43
C SER A 29 17.90 -6.24 -3.13
N ILE A 30 18.46 -5.11 -3.58
CA ILE A 30 19.83 -5.07 -4.14
C ILE A 30 20.88 -5.41 -3.06
N ALA A 31 20.61 -5.11 -1.79
CA ALA A 31 21.54 -5.38 -0.69
C ALA A 31 21.50 -6.84 -0.18
N GLY A 32 20.58 -7.68 -0.69
CA GLY A 32 20.46 -9.10 -0.36
C GLY A 32 19.03 -9.51 0.01
N GLU A 33 18.68 -10.78 -0.24
CA GLU A 33 17.34 -11.32 0.04
C GLU A 33 17.03 -11.40 1.55
N ASP A 34 18.06 -11.50 2.39
CA ASP A 34 17.95 -11.52 3.85
C ASP A 34 17.63 -10.13 4.45
N VAL A 35 17.60 -9.08 3.64
CA VAL A 35 17.34 -7.73 4.12
C VAL A 35 15.88 -7.58 4.51
N HIS A 36 15.65 -7.35 5.81
CA HIS A 36 14.31 -7.19 6.37
C HIS A 36 13.52 -6.04 5.71
N GLN A 37 12.37 -6.38 5.10
CA GLN A 37 11.47 -5.42 4.42
C GLN A 37 10.10 -5.28 5.07
N ALA A 38 9.85 -5.93 6.23
CA ALA A 38 8.52 -5.99 6.82
C ALA A 38 7.99 -4.61 7.26
N ASP A 39 8.88 -3.67 7.61
CA ASP A 39 8.49 -2.29 7.93
C ASP A 39 7.93 -1.55 6.71
N LEU A 40 8.50 -1.77 5.52
CA LEU A 40 8.05 -1.15 4.28
C LEU A 40 6.73 -1.78 3.80
N LYS A 41 6.59 -3.11 3.91
CA LYS A 41 5.33 -3.81 3.63
C LYS A 41 4.19 -3.27 4.50
N ARG A 42 4.40 -3.20 5.83
CA ARG A 42 3.41 -2.61 6.76
C ARG A 42 3.02 -1.17 6.42
N LYS A 43 3.94 -0.37 5.88
CA LYS A 43 3.65 1.01 5.45
C LYS A 43 2.77 1.04 4.19
N VAL A 44 3.03 0.16 3.22
CA VAL A 44 2.17 -0.01 2.03
C VAL A 44 0.78 -0.49 2.44
N ASP A 45 0.69 -1.51 3.30
CA ASP A 45 -0.57 -2.04 3.81
C ASP A 45 -1.41 -0.95 4.48
N ARG A 46 -0.79 -0.11 5.31
CA ARG A 46 -1.47 1.02 5.97
C ARG A 46 -2.02 2.03 4.96
N VAL A 47 -1.33 2.30 3.86
CA VAL A 47 -1.83 3.21 2.82
C VAL A 47 -3.06 2.61 2.13
N ILE A 48 -3.00 1.31 1.79
CA ILE A 48 -4.12 0.60 1.17
C ILE A 48 -5.33 0.53 2.11
N GLU A 49 -5.09 0.24 3.40
CA GLU A 49 -6.13 0.19 4.42
C GLU A 49 -6.81 1.55 4.60
N ASN A 50 -6.05 2.63 4.64
CA ASN A 50 -6.60 3.99 4.71
C ASN A 50 -7.43 4.33 3.47
N ALA A 51 -6.99 3.92 2.28
CA ALA A 51 -7.75 4.12 1.05
C ALA A 51 -9.06 3.32 1.06
N ARG A 52 -9.07 2.08 1.59
CA ARG A 52 -10.30 1.30 1.81
C ARG A 52 -11.24 1.97 2.81
N LYS A 53 -10.72 2.45 3.94
CA LYS A 53 -11.51 3.17 4.96
C LYS A 53 -12.14 4.45 4.40
N ARG A 54 -11.43 5.17 3.53
CA ARG A 54 -11.98 6.33 2.82
C ARG A 54 -13.08 5.92 1.84
N GLY A 55 -12.86 4.88 1.04
CA GLY A 55 -13.85 4.39 0.08
C GLY A 55 -15.15 3.91 0.73
N THR A 56 -15.05 3.20 1.85
CA THR A 56 -16.20 2.75 2.65
C THR A 56 -16.92 3.92 3.31
N LYS A 57 -16.19 4.85 3.95
CA LYS A 57 -16.78 6.05 4.57
C LYS A 57 -17.49 6.96 3.56
N ASN A 58 -17.00 7.02 2.32
CA ASN A 58 -17.61 7.82 1.25
C ASN A 58 -18.79 7.11 0.55
N ARG A 59 -18.98 5.80 0.78
CA ARG A 59 -20.10 5.02 0.24
C ARG A 59 -21.30 4.94 1.20
N SER A 60 -21.07 5.13 2.50
CA SER A 60 -22.11 5.19 3.53
C SER A 60 -22.68 6.60 3.78
N LYS A 61 -22.43 7.54 2.89
CA LYS A 61 -22.91 8.93 2.96
C LYS A 61 -23.62 9.28 1.66
#